data_AF-A0A537WB19-F1
#
_entry.id   AF-A0A537WB19-F1
#
_cell.length_a   1.000
_cell.length_b   1.000
_cell.length_c   1.000
_cell.angle_alpha   90.00
_cell.angle_beta   90.00
_cell.angle_gamma   90.00
#
_symmetry.space_group_name_H-M   'P 1'
#
loop_
_entity.id
_entity.type
_entity.pdbx_description
1 polymer ?
#
loop_
_entity_poly.entity_id
_entity_poly.type
_entity_poly.pdbx_seq_one_letter_code
_entity_poly.pdbx_strand_id
1 'polypeptide(L)'
;MDAVFKALADPTRRSLLDELFKEDGQTLSALELRLPMTRFGVMKHLRVLEEANLVTTRRRGREKLHFLNPVPIRLVHDRWVSKYAEPWAAALSGLKRDIEEGTMEKVFEIYIKTTPERLWEAITDGEIRRQYSFGLRVSSDYMPGSRYETTGPDGTGVWVEGENLEVDPPRRLVQSMTALWSEEVQQEGPSRVTYEIEPVGDSCRLTVIHDELPDARCS
;
A
#
# COMPACT_ATOMS: atom_id res chain seq x y z
N MET A 1 -6.39 10.85 -14.87
CA MET A 1 -5.03 10.29 -15.09
C MET A 1 -4.03 11.40 -15.43
N ASP A 2 -4.35 12.30 -16.37
CA ASP A 2 -3.58 13.55 -16.59
C ASP A 2 -3.35 14.36 -15.32
N ALA A 3 -4.31 14.31 -14.38
CA ALA A 3 -4.19 14.94 -13.07
C ALA A 3 -2.97 14.44 -12.26
N VAL A 4 -2.62 13.15 -12.31
CA VAL A 4 -1.47 12.59 -11.57
C VAL A 4 -0.16 13.09 -12.19
N PHE A 5 -0.01 12.99 -13.51
CA PHE A 5 1.19 13.50 -14.18
C PHE A 5 1.34 15.02 -14.02
N LYS A 6 0.24 15.77 -14.16
CA LYS A 6 0.22 17.22 -13.92
C LYS A 6 0.57 17.55 -12.48
N ALA A 7 0.10 16.76 -11.51
CA ALA A 7 0.47 16.93 -10.11
C ALA A 7 1.96 16.63 -9.89
N LEU A 8 2.50 15.54 -10.42
CA LEU A 8 3.90 15.15 -10.23
C LEU A 8 4.91 16.00 -11.02
N ALA A 9 4.47 16.72 -12.06
CA ALA A 9 5.35 17.57 -12.88
C ALA A 9 6.02 18.71 -12.10
N ASP A 10 5.49 19.08 -10.93
CA ASP A 10 5.99 20.17 -10.10
C ASP A 10 6.92 19.64 -9.00
N PRO A 11 8.12 20.20 -8.84
CA PRO A 11 9.10 19.73 -7.85
C PRO A 11 8.63 19.93 -6.42
N THR A 12 7.91 21.02 -6.10
CA THR A 12 7.41 21.28 -4.75
C THR A 12 6.35 20.28 -4.35
N ARG A 13 5.49 19.86 -5.28
CA ARG A 13 4.53 18.78 -5.03
C ARG A 13 5.21 17.45 -4.78
N ARG A 14 6.30 17.14 -5.50
CA ARG A 14 7.12 15.95 -5.21
C ARG A 14 7.75 16.02 -3.83
N SER A 15 8.34 17.16 -3.46
CA SER A 15 8.88 17.35 -2.11
C SER A 15 7.83 17.22 -1.00
N LEU A 16 6.59 17.67 -1.21
CA LEU A 16 5.50 17.44 -0.27
C LEU A 16 5.18 15.94 -0.10
N LEU A 17 5.14 15.20 -1.21
CA LEU A 17 4.93 13.75 -1.17
C LEU A 17 6.11 13.05 -0.50
N ASP A 18 7.35 13.51 -0.73
CA ASP A 18 8.55 12.97 -0.08
C ASP A 18 8.53 13.22 1.45
N GLU A 19 8.05 14.38 1.89
CA GLU A 19 7.89 14.65 3.32
C GLU A 19 6.80 13.81 3.97
N LEU A 20 5.68 13.59 3.27
CA LEU A 20 4.62 12.68 3.72
C LEU A 20 5.05 11.20 3.67
N PHE A 21 5.96 10.86 2.75
CA PHE A 21 6.57 9.54 2.70
C PHE A 21 7.48 9.30 3.91
N LYS A 22 8.28 10.29 4.31
CA LYS A 22 9.16 10.19 5.50
C LYS A 22 8.37 10.12 6.80
N GLU A 23 7.28 10.88 6.89
CA GLU A 23 6.42 10.91 8.07
C GLU A 23 4.99 11.17 7.62
N ASP A 24 4.14 10.16 7.74
CA ASP A 24 2.78 10.26 7.27
C ASP A 24 1.84 10.90 8.33
N GLY A 25 0.67 11.35 7.92
CA GLY A 25 -0.32 11.91 8.86
C GLY A 25 0.07 13.26 9.45
N GLN A 26 0.76 14.10 8.69
CA GLN A 26 1.22 15.42 9.14
C GLN A 26 0.13 16.50 9.07
N THR A 27 0.18 17.46 10.00
CA THR A 27 -0.64 18.68 9.92
C THR A 27 -0.13 19.61 8.84
N LEU A 28 -1.00 20.51 8.37
CA LEU A 28 -0.58 21.59 7.46
C LEU A 28 0.58 22.41 8.03
N SER A 29 0.55 22.73 9.33
CA SER A 29 1.60 23.50 9.99
C SER A 29 2.93 22.74 10.08
N ALA A 30 2.90 21.41 10.20
CA ALA A 30 4.12 20.59 10.18
C ALA A 30 4.77 20.60 8.78
N LEU A 31 3.96 20.43 7.73
CA LEU A 31 4.45 20.47 6.34
C LEU A 31 5.00 21.84 5.94
N GLU A 32 4.42 22.93 6.46
CA GLU A 32 4.92 24.29 6.25
C GLU A 32 6.34 24.49 6.77
N LEU A 33 6.71 23.88 7.89
CA LEU A 33 8.03 24.03 8.48
C LEU A 33 9.13 23.32 7.66
N ARG A 34 8.75 22.41 6.77
CA ARG A 34 9.70 21.58 6.00
C ARG A 34 9.97 22.09 4.59
N LEU A 35 9.26 23.14 4.15
CA LEU A 35 9.38 23.67 2.81
C LEU A 35 9.69 25.17 2.85
N PRO A 36 10.59 25.67 1.99
CA PRO A 36 10.92 27.09 1.92
C PRO A 36 9.83 27.88 1.18
N MET A 37 8.59 27.85 1.66
CA MET A 37 7.45 28.52 1.04
C MET A 37 6.36 28.94 2.02
N THR A 38 5.42 29.75 1.55
CA THR A 38 4.31 30.25 2.38
C THR A 38 3.24 29.18 2.61
N ARG A 39 2.55 29.28 3.76
CA ARG A 39 1.32 28.52 4.08
C ARG A 39 0.33 28.42 2.93
N PHE A 40 0.06 29.55 2.27
CA PHE A 40 -0.84 29.58 1.12
C PHE A 40 -0.30 28.78 -0.07
N GLY A 41 1.01 28.78 -0.30
CA GLY A 41 1.67 27.94 -1.31
C GLY A 41 1.48 26.46 -1.01
N VAL A 42 1.75 26.04 0.25
CA VAL A 42 1.56 24.65 0.69
C VAL A 42 0.11 24.20 0.51
N MET A 43 -0.87 24.99 0.96
CA MET A 43 -2.29 24.67 0.79
C MET A 43 -2.69 24.51 -0.68
N LYS A 44 -2.19 25.38 -1.57
CA LYS A 44 -2.48 25.28 -3.00
C LYS A 44 -1.94 23.98 -3.60
N HIS A 45 -0.74 23.57 -3.21
CA HIS A 45 -0.14 22.33 -3.66
C HIS A 45 -0.84 21.10 -3.09
N LEU A 46 -1.16 21.09 -1.79
CA LEU A 46 -1.92 20.01 -1.15
C LEU A 46 -3.29 19.84 -1.81
N ARG A 47 -3.99 20.92 -2.15
CA ARG A 47 -5.25 20.82 -2.89
C ARG A 47 -5.10 20.12 -4.23
N VAL A 48 -4.07 20.44 -5.02
CA VAL A 48 -3.81 19.77 -6.30
C VAL A 48 -3.47 18.29 -6.09
N LEU A 49 -2.77 17.96 -5.02
CA LEU A 49 -2.44 16.57 -4.68
C LEU A 49 -3.67 15.80 -4.19
N GLU A 50 -4.55 16.41 -3.40
CA GLU A 50 -5.84 15.88 -2.99
C GLU A 50 -6.74 15.63 -4.21
N GLU A 51 -6.86 16.60 -5.13
CA GLU A 51 -7.62 16.45 -6.37
C GLU A 51 -7.07 15.36 -7.30
N ALA A 52 -5.75 15.12 -7.28
CA ALA A 52 -5.11 14.01 -7.99
C ALA A 52 -5.15 12.68 -7.22
N ASN A 53 -5.76 12.66 -6.04
CA ASN A 53 -5.82 11.54 -5.10
C ASN A 53 -4.44 11.04 -4.63
N LEU A 54 -3.41 11.89 -4.73
CA LEU A 54 -2.04 11.60 -4.27
C LEU A 54 -1.84 11.93 -2.79
N VAL A 55 -2.74 12.72 -2.21
CA VAL A 55 -2.81 12.99 -0.77
C VAL A 55 -4.24 12.76 -0.31
N THR A 56 -4.41 12.00 0.76
CA THR A 56 -5.69 11.80 1.45
C THR A 56 -5.68 12.56 2.77
N THR A 57 -6.84 12.93 3.31
CA THR A 57 -6.87 13.65 4.60
C THR A 57 -7.84 13.04 5.58
N ARG A 58 -7.45 13.04 6.86
CA ARG A 58 -8.26 12.56 7.96
C ARG A 58 -8.28 13.60 9.08
N ARG A 59 -9.45 13.81 9.70
CA ARG A 59 -9.55 14.66 10.89
C ARG A 59 -9.28 13.82 12.15
N ARG A 60 -8.38 14.31 13.01
CA ARG A 60 -8.14 13.77 14.35
C ARG A 60 -8.35 14.90 15.36
N GLY A 61 -9.46 14.86 16.08
CA GLY A 61 -9.88 15.96 16.95
C GLY A 61 -10.10 17.25 16.15
N ARG A 62 -9.33 18.31 16.46
CA ARG A 62 -9.40 19.61 15.78
C ARG A 62 -8.44 19.75 14.59
N GLU A 63 -7.61 18.75 14.34
CA GLU A 63 -6.54 18.81 13.35
C GLU A 63 -6.90 18.05 12.06
N LYS A 64 -6.52 18.61 10.90
CA LYS A 64 -6.56 17.95 9.59
C LYS A 64 -5.17 17.38 9.32
N LEU A 65 -5.07 16.06 9.25
CA LEU A 65 -3.85 15.33 8.94
C LEU A 65 -3.86 14.93 7.46
N HIS A 66 -2.71 14.98 6.82
CA HIS A 66 -2.50 14.68 5.40
C HIS A 66 -1.68 13.42 5.29
N PHE A 67 -2.10 12.53 4.39
CA PHE A 67 -1.52 11.22 4.19
C PHE A 67 -1.12 11.02 2.74
N LEU A 68 0.04 10.42 2.48
CA LEU A 68 0.44 10.03 1.13
C LEU A 68 -0.48 8.91 0.63
N ASN A 69 -1.01 9.07 -0.59
CA ASN A 69 -1.71 7.99 -1.28
C ASN A 69 -0.90 7.58 -2.54
N PRO A 70 -0.14 6.46 -2.49
CA PRO A 70 0.70 6.03 -3.61
C PRO A 70 -0.10 5.28 -4.70
N VAL A 71 -1.37 4.95 -4.46
CA VAL A 71 -2.17 4.12 -5.37
C VAL A 71 -2.30 4.72 -6.78
N PRO A 72 -2.58 6.03 -6.97
CA PRO A 72 -2.65 6.59 -8.32
C PRO A 72 -1.32 6.51 -9.09
N ILE A 73 -0.19 6.55 -8.39
CA ILE A 73 1.14 6.39 -8.99
C ILE A 73 1.31 4.95 -9.46
N ARG A 74 0.94 3.98 -8.62
CA ARG A 74 0.96 2.54 -8.96
C ARG A 74 0.07 2.23 -10.17
N LEU A 75 -1.14 2.78 -10.22
CA LEU A 75 -2.06 2.59 -11.37
C LEU A 75 -1.51 3.19 -12.68
N VAL A 76 -0.81 4.32 -12.60
CA VAL A 76 -0.12 4.91 -13.76
C VAL A 76 1.06 4.04 -14.20
N HIS A 77 1.85 3.56 -13.24
CA HIS A 77 2.92 2.60 -13.47
C HIS A 77 2.37 1.34 -14.14
N ASP A 78 1.32 0.72 -13.60
CA ASP A 78 0.76 -0.54 -14.10
C ASP A 78 0.07 -0.43 -15.44
N ARG A 79 -0.26 0.79 -15.90
CA ARG A 79 -0.79 1.02 -17.25
C ARG A 79 0.30 1.25 -18.31
N TRP A 80 1.45 1.82 -17.93
CA TRP A 80 2.49 2.25 -18.87
C TRP A 80 3.79 1.45 -18.76
N VAL A 81 4.23 1.09 -17.55
CA VAL A 81 5.41 0.26 -17.29
C VAL A 81 5.16 -1.20 -17.65
N SER A 82 3.94 -1.71 -17.44
CA SER A 82 3.52 -3.04 -17.93
C SER A 82 3.60 -3.19 -19.45
N LYS A 83 3.50 -2.08 -20.20
CA LYS A 83 3.58 -2.09 -21.65
C LYS A 83 5.01 -1.97 -22.19
N TYR A 84 5.96 -1.41 -21.42
CA TYR A 84 7.26 -1.01 -21.97
C TYR A 84 8.52 -1.17 -21.06
N ALA A 85 8.42 -1.43 -19.75
CA ALA A 85 9.60 -1.33 -18.86
C ALA A 85 9.64 -2.29 -17.64
N GLU A 86 8.70 -3.22 -17.51
CA GLU A 86 8.53 -4.13 -16.37
C GLU A 86 9.83 -4.86 -15.89
N PRO A 87 10.74 -5.36 -16.77
CA PRO A 87 11.88 -6.15 -16.30
C PRO A 87 12.99 -5.32 -15.62
N TRP A 88 13.11 -4.03 -15.92
CA TRP A 88 14.24 -3.20 -15.46
C TRP A 88 13.87 -2.27 -14.29
N ALA A 89 12.62 -1.82 -14.21
CA ALA A 89 12.15 -0.96 -13.13
C ALA A 89 12.05 -1.72 -11.78
N ALA A 90 11.59 -2.97 -11.79
CA ALA A 90 11.48 -3.80 -10.59
C ALA A 90 12.85 -4.10 -9.96
N ALA A 91 13.88 -4.35 -10.76
CA ALA A 91 15.23 -4.62 -10.30
C ALA A 91 15.89 -3.40 -9.61
N LEU A 92 15.67 -2.20 -10.13
CA LEU A 92 16.24 -0.96 -9.58
C LEU A 92 15.48 -0.44 -8.36
N SER A 93 14.16 -0.65 -8.28
CA SER A 93 13.37 -0.34 -7.08
C SER A 93 13.64 -1.31 -5.93
N GLY A 94 13.89 -2.59 -6.22
CA GLY A 94 14.38 -3.55 -5.22
C GLY A 94 15.71 -3.10 -4.62
N LEU A 95 16.68 -2.77 -5.48
CA LEU A 95 18.00 -2.28 -5.06
C LEU A 95 17.95 -0.99 -4.22
N LYS A 96 16.96 -0.11 -4.47
CA LYS A 96 16.79 1.12 -3.67
C LYS A 96 16.15 0.85 -2.31
N ARG A 97 15.16 -0.04 -2.24
CA ARG A 97 14.43 -0.38 -1.01
C ARG A 97 15.34 -1.07 0.01
N ASP A 98 16.23 -1.94 -0.46
CA ASP A 98 17.20 -2.65 0.38
C ASP A 98 18.23 -1.70 1.03
N ILE A 99 18.29 -0.44 0.58
CA ILE A 99 19.19 0.59 1.10
C ILE A 99 18.50 1.54 2.10
N GLU A 100 17.15 1.61 2.14
CA GLU A 100 16.46 2.77 2.75
C GLU A 100 15.56 2.53 3.99
N GLU A 101 14.98 1.36 4.29
CA GLU A 101 13.82 1.32 5.21
C GLU A 101 13.98 0.54 6.53
N GLY A 102 13.83 1.26 7.65
CA GLY A 102 13.41 0.73 8.95
C GLY A 102 11.89 0.88 9.18
N THR A 103 11.38 0.11 10.13
CA THR A 103 9.99 -0.26 10.47
C THR A 103 8.95 0.89 10.65
N MET A 104 7.88 0.92 9.84
CA MET A 104 6.66 1.75 10.03
C MET A 104 5.39 1.04 9.52
N GLU A 105 4.27 1.16 10.26
CA GLU A 105 2.90 0.71 9.88
C GLU A 105 2.45 1.35 8.55
N LYS A 106 1.91 0.55 7.62
CA LYS A 106 1.46 1.01 6.30
C LYS A 106 -0.05 0.78 6.14
N VAL A 107 -0.81 1.83 5.81
CA VAL A 107 -2.27 1.76 5.59
C VAL A 107 -2.60 2.23 4.17
N PHE A 108 -3.35 1.42 3.43
CA PHE A 108 -3.80 1.70 2.06
C PHE A 108 -5.33 1.70 1.99
N GLU A 109 -5.93 2.73 1.40
CA GLU A 109 -7.40 2.82 1.20
C GLU A 109 -7.72 3.03 -0.28
N ILE A 110 -8.65 2.23 -0.83
CA ILE A 110 -9.13 2.35 -2.21
C ILE A 110 -10.65 2.19 -2.30
N TYR A 111 -11.26 2.87 -3.28
CA TYR A 111 -12.68 2.73 -3.61
C TYR A 111 -12.83 2.00 -4.93
N ILE A 112 -13.59 0.90 -4.93
CA ILE A 112 -13.79 0.03 -6.09
C ILE A 112 -15.29 -0.06 -6.35
N LYS A 113 -15.70 0.25 -7.58
CA LYS A 113 -17.09 0.06 -8.02
C LYS A 113 -17.40 -1.43 -8.22
N THR A 114 -17.77 -2.09 -7.13
CA THR A 114 -18.07 -3.52 -7.05
C THR A 114 -18.92 -3.80 -5.79
N THR A 115 -19.33 -5.06 -5.59
CA THR A 115 -19.96 -5.51 -4.33
C THR A 115 -18.91 -6.10 -3.38
N PRO A 116 -19.19 -6.14 -2.05
CA PRO A 116 -18.28 -6.73 -1.08
C PRO A 116 -17.92 -8.18 -1.42
N GLU A 117 -18.86 -8.97 -1.92
CA GLU A 117 -18.66 -10.39 -2.24
C GLU A 117 -17.67 -10.57 -3.39
N ARG A 118 -17.78 -9.76 -4.45
CA ARG A 118 -16.85 -9.80 -5.59
C ARG A 118 -15.46 -9.31 -5.20
N LEU A 119 -15.39 -8.35 -4.28
CA LEU A 119 -14.13 -7.85 -3.77
C LEU A 119 -13.46 -8.87 -2.84
N TRP A 120 -14.23 -9.56 -2.00
CA TRP A 120 -13.77 -10.68 -1.20
C TRP A 120 -13.23 -11.81 -2.09
N GLU A 121 -13.99 -12.20 -3.12
CA GLU A 121 -13.56 -13.19 -4.12
C GLU A 121 -12.23 -12.79 -4.76
N ALA A 122 -12.04 -11.50 -5.09
CA ALA A 122 -10.76 -11.01 -5.58
C ALA A 122 -9.63 -11.16 -4.54
N ILE A 123 -9.88 -10.98 -3.25
CA ILE A 123 -8.85 -11.15 -2.22
C ILE A 123 -8.51 -12.62 -1.98
N THR A 124 -9.49 -13.53 -2.11
CA THR A 124 -9.33 -14.93 -1.71
C THR A 124 -9.12 -15.90 -2.87
N ASP A 125 -9.57 -15.59 -4.08
CA ASP A 125 -9.35 -16.46 -5.24
C ASP A 125 -7.91 -16.33 -5.72
N GLY A 126 -7.17 -17.45 -5.71
CA GLY A 126 -5.76 -17.45 -6.06
C GLY A 126 -5.45 -17.05 -7.51
N GLU A 127 -6.35 -17.27 -8.46
CA GLU A 127 -6.13 -16.92 -9.86
C GLU A 127 -6.53 -15.46 -10.15
N ILE A 128 -7.59 -14.96 -9.52
CA ILE A 128 -7.92 -13.53 -9.59
C ILE A 128 -6.81 -12.75 -8.87
N ARG A 129 -6.41 -13.14 -7.65
CA ARG A 129 -5.38 -12.48 -6.84
C ARG A 129 -4.04 -12.38 -7.56
N ARG A 130 -3.70 -13.38 -8.36
CA ARG A 130 -2.49 -13.41 -9.19
C ARG A 130 -2.36 -12.20 -10.11
N GLN A 131 -3.47 -11.68 -10.62
CA GLN A 131 -3.49 -10.60 -11.61
C GLN A 131 -3.01 -9.25 -11.04
N TYR A 132 -3.08 -9.05 -9.72
CA TYR A 132 -2.67 -7.80 -9.04
C TYR A 132 -1.67 -8.01 -7.90
N SER A 133 -1.32 -9.26 -7.59
CA SER A 133 -0.29 -9.59 -6.59
C SER A 133 1.03 -9.97 -7.27
N PHE A 134 1.44 -9.25 -8.31
CA PHE A 134 2.70 -9.47 -9.05
C PHE A 134 2.90 -10.90 -9.58
N GLY A 135 1.81 -11.59 -9.96
CA GLY A 135 1.90 -12.97 -10.44
C GLY A 135 1.98 -14.03 -9.34
N LEU A 136 2.01 -13.62 -8.07
CA LEU A 136 2.03 -14.54 -6.93
C LEU A 136 0.70 -15.29 -6.79
N ARG A 137 0.79 -16.59 -6.50
CA ARG A 137 -0.39 -17.45 -6.29
C ARG A 137 -0.55 -17.73 -4.81
N VAL A 138 -1.66 -17.29 -4.22
CA VAL A 138 -2.02 -17.67 -2.85
C VAL A 138 -2.73 -19.03 -2.85
N SER A 139 -2.45 -19.83 -1.83
CA SER A 139 -3.15 -21.06 -1.51
C SER A 139 -3.55 -21.04 -0.04
N SER A 140 -4.85 -21.17 0.24
CA SER A 140 -5.42 -21.27 1.58
C SER A 140 -6.83 -21.86 1.52
N ASP A 141 -7.27 -22.49 2.60
CA ASP A 141 -8.67 -22.88 2.77
C ASP A 141 -9.53 -21.77 3.40
N TYR A 142 -8.89 -20.66 3.80
CA TYR A 142 -9.54 -19.49 4.42
C TYR A 142 -10.35 -19.82 5.68
N MET A 143 -9.89 -20.76 6.50
CA MET A 143 -10.42 -20.98 7.86
C MET A 143 -9.60 -20.22 8.91
N PRO A 144 -10.20 -19.67 9.97
CA PRO A 144 -9.44 -19.14 11.10
C PRO A 144 -8.47 -20.21 11.65
N GLY A 145 -7.19 -19.84 11.81
CA GLY A 145 -6.10 -20.71 12.22
C GLY A 145 -5.44 -21.52 11.11
N SER A 146 -5.96 -21.47 9.87
CA SER A 146 -5.35 -22.22 8.76
C SER A 146 -4.10 -21.54 8.25
N ARG A 147 -3.11 -22.33 7.84
CA ARG A 147 -1.94 -21.84 7.10
C ARG A 147 -2.32 -21.36 5.70
N TYR A 148 -1.64 -20.33 5.22
CA TYR A 148 -1.63 -19.97 3.80
C TYR A 148 -0.20 -19.83 3.30
N GLU A 149 -0.03 -20.04 2.00
CA GLU A 149 1.24 -19.90 1.33
C GLU A 149 1.06 -19.14 0.03
N THR A 150 2.11 -18.44 -0.37
CA THR A 150 2.15 -17.73 -1.63
C THR A 150 3.38 -18.19 -2.41
N THR A 151 3.16 -18.68 -3.62
CA THR A 151 4.24 -19.14 -4.51
C THR A 151 4.65 -18.08 -5.52
N GLY A 152 5.89 -18.19 -5.98
CA GLY A 152 6.49 -17.29 -6.97
C GLY A 152 5.72 -17.26 -8.31
N PRO A 153 5.95 -16.24 -9.17
CA PRO A 153 5.21 -16.07 -10.42
C PRO A 153 5.38 -17.19 -11.45
N ASP A 154 6.50 -17.91 -11.37
CA ASP A 154 6.84 -19.11 -12.15
C ASP A 154 6.26 -20.40 -11.53
N GLY A 155 5.58 -20.28 -10.38
CA GLY A 155 5.05 -21.39 -9.60
C GLY A 155 6.11 -22.10 -8.76
N THR A 156 7.34 -21.57 -8.65
CA THR A 156 8.41 -22.18 -7.88
C THR A 156 8.72 -21.41 -6.60
N GLY A 157 8.97 -22.17 -5.52
CA GLY A 157 9.30 -21.63 -4.20
C GLY A 157 8.11 -20.97 -3.48
N VAL A 158 8.10 -21.09 -2.16
CA VAL A 158 7.20 -20.30 -1.29
C VAL A 158 7.90 -19.00 -0.96
N TRP A 159 7.26 -17.88 -1.29
CA TRP A 159 7.81 -16.54 -1.08
C TRP A 159 7.25 -15.90 0.17
N VAL A 160 6.03 -16.28 0.54
CA VAL A 160 5.35 -15.81 1.75
C VAL A 160 4.57 -16.97 2.34
N GLU A 161 4.65 -17.12 3.65
CA GLU A 161 3.76 -18.00 4.41
C GLU A 161 3.12 -17.24 5.56
N GLY A 162 2.05 -17.80 6.11
CA GLY A 162 1.40 -17.24 7.29
C GLY A 162 0.18 -18.02 7.72
N GLU A 163 -0.57 -17.43 8.64
CA GLU A 163 -1.77 -17.99 9.22
C GLU A 163 -2.94 -17.01 9.08
N ASN A 164 -4.14 -17.52 8.81
CA ASN A 164 -5.36 -16.75 8.82
C ASN A 164 -5.80 -16.50 10.27
N LEU A 165 -5.49 -15.34 10.82
CA LEU A 165 -5.80 -14.97 12.20
C LEU A 165 -7.29 -14.70 12.39
N GLU A 166 -7.94 -14.06 11.41
CA GLU A 166 -9.36 -13.75 11.41
C GLU A 166 -9.93 -13.87 9.98
N VAL A 167 -11.09 -14.50 9.84
CA VAL A 167 -11.79 -14.62 8.55
C VAL A 167 -13.28 -14.37 8.77
N ASP A 168 -13.77 -13.22 8.32
CA ASP A 168 -15.19 -12.80 8.37
C ASP A 168 -15.65 -12.35 6.97
N PRO A 169 -16.03 -13.30 6.09
CA PRO A 169 -16.45 -12.98 4.72
C PRO A 169 -17.79 -12.23 4.69
N PRO A 170 -17.97 -11.23 3.80
CA PRO A 170 -17.00 -10.67 2.86
C PRO A 170 -16.29 -9.41 3.41
N ARG A 171 -16.23 -9.24 4.73
CA ARG A 171 -15.92 -7.95 5.37
C ARG A 171 -14.48 -7.82 5.85
N ARG A 172 -13.87 -8.90 6.33
CA ARG A 172 -12.58 -8.82 7.01
C ARG A 172 -11.74 -10.07 6.89
N LEU A 173 -10.46 -9.89 6.57
CA LEU A 173 -9.45 -10.94 6.57
C LEU A 173 -8.21 -10.42 7.28
N VAL A 174 -7.73 -11.12 8.29
CA VAL A 174 -6.48 -10.81 8.99
C VAL A 174 -5.54 -11.99 8.86
N GLN A 175 -4.31 -11.74 8.41
CA GLN A 175 -3.29 -12.74 8.15
C GLN A 175 -1.98 -12.35 8.84
N SER A 176 -1.28 -13.30 9.45
CA SER A 176 0.15 -13.12 9.72
C SER A 176 0.93 -13.30 8.43
N MET A 177 2.08 -12.64 8.28
CA MET A 177 2.88 -12.67 7.06
C MET A 177 4.35 -12.82 7.40
N THR A 178 4.93 -13.95 7.01
CA THR A 178 6.37 -14.21 7.05
C THR A 178 6.89 -14.26 5.62
N ALA A 179 7.85 -13.39 5.32
CA ALA A 179 8.49 -13.33 4.02
C ALA A 179 9.69 -14.31 3.96
N LEU A 180 9.76 -15.11 2.90
CA LEU A 180 10.71 -16.22 2.77
C LEU A 180 11.71 -16.04 1.61
N TRP A 181 11.70 -14.92 0.90
CA TRP A 181 12.51 -14.73 -0.30
C TRP A 181 14.01 -14.50 -0.05
N SER A 182 14.44 -14.31 1.20
CA SER A 182 15.85 -14.32 1.62
C SER A 182 16.00 -14.73 3.10
N GLU A 183 17.16 -15.27 3.48
CA GLU A 183 17.46 -15.63 4.88
C GLU A 183 17.48 -14.40 5.82
N GLU A 184 17.83 -13.23 5.30
CA GLU A 184 17.82 -11.96 6.04
C GLU A 184 16.40 -11.53 6.38
N VAL A 185 15.48 -11.62 5.43
CA VAL A 185 14.07 -11.25 5.65
C VAL A 185 13.34 -12.29 6.51
N GLN A 186 13.73 -13.56 6.44
CA GLN A 186 13.20 -14.60 7.34
C GLN A 186 13.52 -14.29 8.82
N GLN A 187 14.61 -13.58 9.10
CA GLN A 187 15.00 -13.21 10.47
C GLN A 187 14.23 -12.01 11.02
N GLU A 188 13.57 -11.22 10.16
CA GLU A 188 12.68 -10.15 10.62
C GLU A 188 11.54 -10.78 11.44
N GLY A 189 10.95 -11.87 10.98
CA GLY A 189 9.84 -12.54 11.66
C GLY A 189 8.46 -12.10 11.13
N PRO A 190 7.37 -12.59 11.75
CA PRO A 190 6.03 -12.39 11.20
C PRO A 190 5.55 -10.95 11.42
N SER A 191 4.93 -10.40 10.38
CA SER A 191 4.13 -9.18 10.43
C SER A 191 2.64 -9.51 10.30
N ARG A 192 1.76 -8.51 10.29
CA ARG A 192 0.32 -8.72 10.11
C ARG A 192 -0.26 -7.88 8.98
N VAL A 193 -1.12 -8.49 8.18
CA VAL A 193 -1.87 -7.86 7.10
C VAL A 193 -3.37 -7.99 7.38
N THR A 194 -4.07 -6.87 7.41
CA THR A 194 -5.52 -6.78 7.59
C THR A 194 -6.17 -6.22 6.33
N TYR A 195 -7.22 -6.87 5.85
CA TYR A 195 -8.12 -6.38 4.80
C TYR A 195 -9.48 -6.10 5.43
N GLU A 196 -10.02 -4.90 5.19
CA GLU A 196 -11.36 -4.47 5.59
C GLU A 196 -12.14 -3.99 4.38
N ILE A 197 -13.34 -4.54 4.18
CA ILE A 197 -14.26 -4.19 3.10
C ILE A 197 -15.50 -3.55 3.69
N GLU A 198 -15.77 -2.32 3.29
CA GLU A 198 -16.98 -1.59 3.66
C GLU A 198 -17.79 -1.17 2.43
N PRO A 199 -19.10 -1.44 2.38
CA PRO A 199 -19.95 -0.92 1.31
C PRO A 199 -20.16 0.60 1.46
N VAL A 200 -19.99 1.33 0.36
CA VAL A 200 -20.18 2.79 0.27
C VAL A 200 -20.97 3.11 -1.00
N GLY A 201 -22.28 3.28 -0.87
CA GLY A 201 -23.17 3.56 -2.01
C GLY A 201 -23.19 2.40 -3.00
N ASP A 202 -22.78 2.65 -4.26
CA ASP A 202 -22.66 1.65 -5.34
C ASP A 202 -21.23 1.07 -5.47
N SER A 203 -20.39 1.31 -4.47
CA SER A 203 -18.97 0.95 -4.45
C SER A 203 -18.57 0.31 -3.11
N CYS A 204 -17.35 -0.20 -3.02
CA CYS A 204 -16.74 -0.70 -1.79
C CYS A 204 -15.48 0.10 -1.47
N ARG A 205 -15.28 0.42 -0.19
CA ARG A 205 -14.00 0.87 0.36
C ARG A 205 -13.23 -0.36 0.83
N LEU A 206 -12.03 -0.57 0.28
CA LEU A 206 -11.07 -1.55 0.78
C LEU A 206 -9.99 -0.80 1.56
N THR A 207 -9.80 -1.18 2.81
CA THR A 207 -8.65 -0.75 3.63
C THR A 207 -7.72 -1.95 3.81
N VAL A 208 -6.43 -1.77 3.54
CA VAL A 208 -5.38 -2.76 3.76
C VAL A 208 -4.37 -2.17 4.75
N ILE A 209 -4.17 -2.82 5.88
CA ILE A 209 -3.25 -2.40 6.94
C ILE A 209 -2.14 -3.44 7.03
N HIS A 210 -0.89 -3.00 6.99
CA HIS A 210 0.29 -3.82 7.24
C HIS A 210 0.99 -3.28 8.50
N ASP A 211 0.85 -4.02 9.59
CA ASP A 211 1.32 -3.63 10.92
C ASP A 211 2.08 -4.78 11.59
N GLU A 212 2.41 -4.61 12.88
CA GLU A 212 3.21 -5.57 13.67
C GLU A 212 4.52 -5.97 12.98
N LEU A 213 5.10 -5.04 12.22
CA LEU A 213 6.38 -5.24 11.56
C LEU A 213 7.48 -5.37 12.63
N PRO A 214 8.38 -6.34 12.49
CA PRO A 214 9.50 -6.50 13.40
C PRO A 214 10.40 -5.25 13.44
N ASP A 215 10.86 -4.87 14.63
CA ASP A 215 11.81 -3.77 14.77
C ASP A 215 13.13 -4.11 14.07
N ALA A 216 13.51 -3.30 13.08
CA ALA A 216 14.79 -3.40 12.36
C ALA A 216 16.03 -3.08 13.23
N ARG A 217 15.91 -3.13 14.56
CA ARG A 217 16.96 -2.78 15.52
C ARG A 217 17.10 -3.86 16.58
N CYS A 218 17.75 -4.96 16.22
CA CYS A 218 18.53 -5.76 17.17
C CYS A 218 19.42 -6.76 16.42
N SER A 219 20.55 -6.28 15.89
CA SER A 219 21.80 -7.05 15.72
C SER A 219 22.97 -6.10 15.52
#